data_AF-A0A916G2M1-F1
#
_entry.id   AF-A0A916G2M1-F1
#
_cell.length_a   1.000
_cell.length_b   1.000
_cell.length_c   1.000
_cell.angle_alpha   90.00
_cell.angle_beta   90.00
_cell.angle_gamma   90.00
#
_symmetry.space_group_name_H-M   'P 1'
#
loop_
_entity.id
_entity.type
_entity.pdbx_description
1 polymer ?
#
loop_
_entity_poly.entity_id
_entity_poly.type
_entity_poly.pdbx_seq_one_letter_code
_entity_poly.pdbx_strand_id
1 'polypeptide(L)'
;MRVGRVALVCLVGLAAATARANESDRTSPFTQSTPEAGEAAEEHVCRVDSFVRDGVPLRAGVVRSEGREPRPFLLADEGGCPVDRGRSCQIGSPLSVGEALVVSHSFRHFVCAARTVDGGIRSVGWLPRRAVRTADVDPDPPIDAWPGDWIGGAGMLSIRPGVTERLLEISATALAGEGTRADAAAWLNGAASPDGQSLRVADEFGSGCRVDLRLIGSLVFASEQGACLAGARFDGVYTRRDDAP
;
A
#
# COMPACT_ATOMS: atom_id res chain seq x y z
N MET A 1 13.02 72.60 -1.54
CA MET A 1 11.82 73.47 -1.43
C MET A 1 10.61 72.56 -1.61
N ARG A 2 9.88 72.15 -0.54
CA ARG A 2 8.61 72.75 -0.04
C ARG A 2 7.69 73.12 -1.22
N VAL A 3 6.48 72.60 -1.44
CA VAL A 3 5.22 72.52 -0.66
C VAL A 3 4.26 71.67 -1.56
N GLY A 4 3.21 70.95 -1.18
CA GLY A 4 2.45 70.78 0.05
C GLY A 4 1.23 69.87 -0.20
N ARG A 5 0.58 69.52 0.91
CA ARG A 5 -0.60 68.67 1.06
C ARG A 5 -1.86 69.25 0.42
N VAL A 6 -2.77 68.40 -0.07
CA VAL A 6 -4.21 68.63 0.02
C VAL A 6 -4.87 67.33 0.49
N ALA A 7 -5.52 67.42 1.65
CA ALA A 7 -6.43 66.42 2.17
C ALA A 7 -7.85 66.79 1.70
N LEU A 8 -8.66 65.79 1.33
CA LEU A 8 -10.11 65.94 1.28
C LEU A 8 -10.73 64.88 2.20
N VAL A 9 -11.28 65.38 3.29
CA VAL A 9 -12.15 64.67 4.24
C VAL A 9 -13.58 64.90 3.78
N CYS A 10 -14.37 63.84 3.65
CA CYS A 10 -15.82 63.92 3.80
C CYS A 10 -16.31 62.71 4.61
N LEU A 11 -16.71 63.00 5.86
CA LEU A 11 -17.70 62.26 6.64
C LEU A 11 -19.04 62.23 5.85
N VAL A 12 -19.99 61.31 6.03
CA VAL A 12 -20.82 61.03 7.22
C VAL A 12 -21.71 59.83 6.83
N GLY A 13 -22.04 58.94 7.76
CA GLY A 13 -23.12 57.97 7.57
C GLY A 13 -23.28 56.93 8.67
N LEU A 14 -23.54 57.38 9.90
CA LEU A 14 -24.03 56.52 10.99
C LEU A 14 -25.41 55.94 10.64
N ALA A 15 -25.57 54.63 10.80
CA ALA A 15 -26.85 54.02 11.17
C ALA A 15 -26.57 52.94 12.23
N ALA A 16 -27.03 53.23 13.44
CA ALA A 16 -27.04 52.34 14.60
C ALA A 16 -28.39 51.59 14.68
N ALA A 17 -28.42 50.61 15.59
CA ALA A 17 -29.57 49.85 16.09
C ALA A 17 -29.86 48.55 15.27
N THR A 18 -30.01 47.37 15.86
CA THR A 18 -30.31 46.94 17.23
C THR A 18 -29.79 45.52 17.45
N ALA A 19 -29.11 45.28 18.56
CA ALA A 19 -28.92 43.95 19.10
C ALA A 19 -30.26 43.40 19.63
N ARG A 20 -30.68 42.23 19.16
CA ARG A 20 -31.66 41.39 19.84
C ARG A 20 -30.97 40.07 20.18
N ALA A 21 -30.69 39.91 21.47
CA ALA A 21 -30.49 38.61 22.07
C ALA A 21 -31.78 37.79 21.87
N ASN A 22 -31.66 36.57 21.38
CA ASN A 22 -32.70 35.57 21.60
C ASN A 22 -32.04 34.26 21.94
N GLU A 23 -32.07 33.99 23.23
CA GLU A 23 -31.76 32.74 23.89
C GLU A 23 -32.86 31.74 23.50
N SER A 24 -32.47 30.66 22.82
CA SER A 24 -33.29 29.46 22.72
C SER A 24 -32.36 28.26 22.75
N ASP A 25 -32.02 27.95 23.99
CA ASP A 25 -32.00 26.61 24.55
C ASP A 25 -32.72 25.56 23.68
N ARG A 26 -31.93 24.84 22.89
CA ARG A 26 -32.23 23.47 22.45
C ARG A 26 -30.93 22.69 22.45
N THR A 27 -30.68 22.06 23.59
CA THR A 27 -30.09 20.73 23.76
C THR A 27 -29.98 19.97 22.42
N SER A 28 -28.84 20.12 21.73
CA SER A 28 -28.45 19.16 20.70
C SER A 28 -28.00 17.91 21.44
N PRO A 29 -28.61 16.74 21.20
CA PRO A 29 -27.96 15.51 21.60
C PRO A 29 -26.64 15.46 20.81
N PHE A 30 -25.54 15.34 21.55
CA PHE A 30 -24.30 14.82 21.02
C PHE A 30 -24.64 13.53 20.27
N THR A 31 -24.77 13.61 18.94
CA THR A 31 -24.53 12.44 18.10
C THR A 31 -23.04 12.19 18.26
N GLN A 32 -22.70 11.36 19.24
CA GLN A 32 -21.45 10.62 19.23
C GLN A 32 -21.51 9.84 17.93
N SER A 33 -20.73 10.27 16.93
CA SER A 33 -20.45 9.45 15.77
C SER A 33 -19.82 8.17 16.30
N THR A 34 -20.64 7.12 16.38
CA THR A 34 -20.19 5.73 16.48
C THR A 34 -19.06 5.56 15.46
N PRO A 35 -17.92 4.94 15.82
CA PRO A 35 -16.91 4.60 14.82
C PRO A 35 -17.62 3.75 13.76
N GLU A 36 -17.59 4.22 12.52
CA GLU A 36 -18.31 3.64 11.41
C GLU A 36 -17.95 2.15 11.30
N ALA A 37 -18.96 1.30 11.17
CA ALA A 37 -18.81 -0.14 10.99
C ALA A 37 -17.97 -0.53 9.74
N GLY A 38 -17.57 0.44 8.91
CA GLY A 38 -16.64 0.25 7.80
C GLY A 38 -15.18 0.10 8.22
N GLU A 39 -14.70 0.86 9.20
CA GLU A 39 -13.27 0.89 9.56
C GLU A 39 -12.83 -0.38 10.32
N ALA A 40 -13.73 -0.91 11.18
CA ALA A 40 -13.50 -2.17 11.88
C ALA A 40 -13.63 -3.40 10.96
N ALA A 41 -14.46 -3.33 9.91
CA ALA A 41 -14.61 -4.43 8.95
C ALA A 41 -13.34 -4.59 8.10
N GLU A 42 -12.74 -3.49 7.66
CA GLU A 42 -11.51 -3.51 6.86
C GLU A 42 -10.31 -4.08 7.64
N GLU A 43 -10.20 -3.85 8.95
CA GLU A 43 -9.09 -4.40 9.76
C GLU A 43 -9.08 -5.94 9.80
N HIS A 44 -10.24 -6.59 9.60
CA HIS A 44 -10.37 -8.04 9.64
C HIS A 44 -10.09 -8.73 8.29
N VAL A 45 -10.01 -7.97 7.19
CA VAL A 45 -9.81 -8.53 5.85
C VAL A 45 -8.34 -8.86 5.63
N CYS A 46 -8.04 -10.10 5.28
CA CYS A 46 -6.69 -10.51 4.89
C CYS A 46 -6.77 -11.48 3.72
N ARG A 47 -6.83 -10.91 2.52
CA ARG A 47 -6.85 -11.64 1.26
C ARG A 47 -6.07 -10.84 0.20
N VAL A 48 -5.89 -11.42 -0.98
CA VAL A 48 -4.92 -10.93 -1.98
C VAL A 48 -5.19 -9.47 -2.40
N ASP A 49 -6.45 -9.11 -2.61
CA ASP A 49 -6.88 -7.78 -3.10
C ASP A 49 -6.67 -6.62 -2.11
N SER A 50 -6.48 -6.93 -0.82
CA SER A 50 -6.46 -5.98 0.29
C SER A 50 -5.21 -6.12 1.16
N PHE A 51 -4.24 -6.90 0.69
CA PHE A 51 -3.00 -7.17 1.41
C PHE A 51 -2.09 -5.94 1.47
N VAL A 52 -1.92 -5.28 0.32
CA VAL A 52 -1.18 -4.02 0.19
C VAL A 52 -2.18 -2.89 0.42
N ARG A 53 -1.90 -2.05 1.43
CA ARG A 53 -2.75 -0.93 1.80
C ARG A 53 -1.93 0.34 1.95
N ASP A 54 -2.51 1.46 1.58
CA ASP A 54 -1.91 2.77 1.77
C ASP A 54 -1.68 3.03 3.26
N GLY A 55 -0.51 3.59 3.59
CA GLY A 55 -0.14 3.92 4.97
C GLY A 55 0.18 2.72 5.88
N VAL A 56 -0.07 1.48 5.47
CA VAL A 56 0.25 0.28 6.26
C VAL A 56 1.67 -0.19 5.92
N PRO A 57 2.61 -0.27 6.87
CA PRO A 57 3.95 -0.77 6.59
C PRO A 57 3.94 -2.28 6.31
N LEU A 58 4.59 -2.67 5.22
CA LEU A 58 4.92 -4.06 4.92
C LEU A 58 6.24 -4.42 5.60
N ARG A 59 6.37 -5.67 6.03
CA ARG A 59 7.54 -6.20 6.74
C ARG A 59 7.94 -7.55 6.16
N ALA A 60 9.24 -7.83 6.14
CA ALA A 60 9.72 -9.18 5.88
C ALA A 60 9.40 -10.09 7.08
N GLY A 61 8.90 -11.29 6.81
CA GLY A 61 8.58 -12.30 7.80
C GLY A 61 9.24 -13.63 7.48
N VAL A 62 9.56 -14.39 8.53
CA VAL A 62 10.01 -15.78 8.40
C VAL A 62 9.17 -16.66 9.30
N VAL A 63 8.66 -17.75 8.75
CA VAL A 63 7.87 -18.74 9.49
C VAL A 63 8.72 -19.38 10.57
N ARG A 64 8.16 -19.44 11.78
CA ARG A 64 8.75 -20.12 12.92
C ARG A 64 7.83 -21.25 13.38
N SER A 65 8.43 -22.24 14.02
CA SER A 65 7.71 -23.24 14.81
C SER A 65 8.12 -23.08 16.26
N GLU A 66 7.13 -23.08 17.15
CA GLU A 66 7.36 -23.20 18.58
C GLU A 66 7.28 -24.70 18.96
N GLY A 67 8.43 -25.30 19.25
CA GLY A 67 8.51 -26.66 19.75
C GLY A 67 8.03 -27.73 18.76
N ARG A 68 7.09 -28.58 19.20
CA ARG A 68 6.52 -29.69 18.41
C ARG A 68 5.16 -29.33 17.78
N GLU A 69 4.80 -28.04 17.71
CA GLU A 69 3.54 -27.64 17.08
C GLU A 69 3.52 -28.05 15.59
N PRO A 70 2.34 -28.46 15.07
CA PRO A 70 2.17 -28.70 13.64
C PRO A 70 2.57 -27.50 12.81
N ARG A 71 3.03 -27.74 11.57
CA ARG A 71 3.34 -26.67 10.61
C ARG A 71 2.14 -25.73 10.47
N PRO A 72 2.34 -24.40 10.58
CA PRO A 72 1.24 -23.46 10.54
C PRO A 72 0.67 -23.36 9.13
N PHE A 73 -0.62 -23.02 9.05
CA PHE A 73 -1.32 -22.72 7.80
C PHE A 73 -1.69 -21.24 7.79
N LEU A 74 -1.77 -20.66 6.60
CA LEU A 74 -2.52 -19.43 6.43
C LEU A 74 -4.00 -19.72 6.70
N LEU A 75 -4.68 -18.76 7.31
CA LEU A 75 -6.08 -18.85 7.68
C LEU A 75 -6.91 -17.85 6.86
N ALA A 76 -8.11 -18.25 6.45
CA ALA A 76 -9.09 -17.36 5.81
C ALA A 76 -9.53 -16.25 6.77
N ASP A 77 -10.27 -15.27 6.24
CA ASP A 77 -10.82 -14.11 6.95
C ASP A 77 -12.38 -14.11 6.99
N GLU A 78 -13.02 -15.18 6.54
CA GLU A 78 -14.48 -15.33 6.50
C GLU A 78 -14.99 -16.41 7.46
N GLY A 79 -16.28 -16.42 7.76
CA GLY A 79 -16.91 -17.55 8.46
C GLY A 79 -16.39 -17.82 9.89
N GLY A 80 -15.94 -16.78 10.61
CA GLY A 80 -15.37 -16.90 11.96
C GLY A 80 -13.84 -17.09 11.98
N CYS A 81 -13.21 -17.26 10.82
CA CYS A 81 -11.77 -17.21 10.68
C CYS A 81 -11.26 -15.76 10.88
N PRO A 82 -10.05 -15.54 11.43
CA PRO A 82 -9.05 -16.54 11.85
C PRO A 82 -9.20 -17.01 13.30
N VAL A 83 -10.25 -16.57 14.01
CA VAL A 83 -10.48 -16.92 15.43
C VAL A 83 -10.75 -18.42 15.56
N ASP A 84 -11.60 -18.94 14.69
CA ASP A 84 -11.88 -20.37 14.59
C ASP A 84 -10.73 -21.08 13.86
N ARG A 85 -9.71 -21.56 14.58
CA ARG A 85 -8.51 -22.18 13.98
C ARG A 85 -8.74 -23.60 13.43
N GLY A 86 -9.98 -23.93 13.08
CA GLY A 86 -10.37 -25.23 12.54
C GLY A 86 -9.79 -25.49 11.14
N ARG A 87 -9.87 -26.74 10.69
CA ARG A 87 -9.46 -27.11 9.32
C ARG A 87 -10.20 -26.34 8.23
N SER A 88 -11.44 -25.93 8.49
CA SER A 88 -12.24 -25.11 7.58
C SER A 88 -11.64 -23.74 7.30
N CYS A 89 -10.83 -23.20 8.22
CA CYS A 89 -10.18 -21.92 8.04
C CYS A 89 -8.83 -22.02 7.34
N GLN A 90 -8.27 -23.23 7.19
CA GLN A 90 -6.95 -23.40 6.60
C GLN A 90 -7.02 -23.21 5.08
N ILE A 91 -6.16 -22.33 4.55
CA ILE A 91 -6.04 -22.10 3.12
C ILE A 91 -4.69 -22.58 2.60
N GLY A 92 -4.70 -23.17 1.41
CA GLY A 92 -3.49 -23.65 0.75
C GLY A 92 -2.79 -24.80 1.48
N SER A 93 -1.46 -24.85 1.34
CA SER A 93 -0.61 -25.88 1.94
C SER A 93 0.08 -25.38 3.22
N PRO A 94 0.48 -26.27 4.13
CA PRO A 94 1.18 -25.87 5.34
C PRO A 94 2.50 -25.18 5.00
N LEU A 95 2.82 -24.15 5.78
CA LEU A 95 4.05 -23.38 5.65
C LEU A 95 5.23 -24.13 6.26
N SER A 96 6.39 -24.00 5.65
CA SER A 96 7.63 -24.59 6.13
C SER A 96 8.33 -23.66 7.11
N VAL A 97 8.97 -24.22 8.14
CA VAL A 97 9.80 -23.40 9.05
C VAL A 97 10.96 -22.80 8.25
N GLY A 98 11.22 -21.51 8.45
CA GLY A 98 12.20 -20.76 7.67
C GLY A 98 11.67 -20.20 6.35
N GLU A 99 10.43 -20.52 5.98
CA GLU A 99 9.81 -19.97 4.77
C GLU A 99 9.63 -18.46 4.89
N ALA A 100 10.04 -17.74 3.84
CA ALA A 100 9.90 -16.30 3.75
C ALA A 100 8.45 -15.92 3.45
N LEU A 101 7.99 -14.88 4.12
CA LEU A 101 6.66 -14.30 3.98
C LEU A 101 6.78 -12.79 3.92
N VAL A 102 5.72 -12.17 3.43
CA VAL A 102 5.51 -10.73 3.60
C VAL A 102 4.43 -10.56 4.64
N VAL A 103 4.63 -9.64 5.57
CA VAL A 103 3.68 -9.34 6.65
C VAL A 103 3.18 -7.92 6.50
N SER A 104 1.87 -7.73 6.55
CA SER A 104 1.20 -6.43 6.48
C SER A 104 0.74 -6.01 7.89
N HIS A 105 -0.53 -5.65 8.01
CA HIS A 105 -1.21 -5.30 9.25
C HIS A 105 -1.44 -6.51 10.18
N SER A 106 -1.90 -6.22 11.39
CA SER A 106 -2.22 -7.21 12.41
C SER A 106 -3.66 -7.07 12.85
N PHE A 107 -4.28 -8.20 13.18
CA PHE A 107 -5.59 -8.24 13.78
C PHE A 107 -5.53 -9.13 15.03
N ARG A 108 -5.76 -8.56 16.21
CA ARG A 108 -5.62 -9.24 17.51
C ARG A 108 -4.27 -9.96 17.66
N HIS A 109 -4.27 -11.29 17.67
CA HIS A 109 -3.07 -12.12 17.80
C HIS A 109 -2.61 -12.71 16.47
N PHE A 110 -3.12 -12.18 15.35
CA PHE A 110 -2.80 -12.61 14.00
C PHE A 110 -2.11 -11.49 13.24
N VAL A 111 -1.33 -11.88 12.24
CA VAL A 111 -0.73 -10.99 11.26
C VAL A 111 -1.21 -11.40 9.88
N CYS A 112 -1.51 -10.43 9.04
CA CYS A 112 -1.87 -10.70 7.67
C CYS A 112 -0.58 -11.00 6.90
N ALA A 113 -0.49 -12.19 6.31
CA ALA A 113 0.73 -12.67 5.67
C ALA A 113 0.47 -13.13 4.24
N ALA A 114 1.36 -12.72 3.34
CA ALA A 114 1.41 -13.20 1.97
C ALA A 114 2.55 -14.20 1.82
N ARG A 115 2.22 -15.36 1.28
CA ARG A 115 3.19 -16.34 0.78
C ARG A 115 3.54 -15.99 -0.65
N THR A 116 4.82 -15.82 -0.93
CA THR A 116 5.32 -15.58 -2.29
C THR A 116 5.87 -16.86 -2.89
N VAL A 117 5.63 -17.08 -4.19
CA VAL A 117 6.21 -18.17 -4.98
C VAL A 117 6.48 -17.62 -6.38
N ASP A 118 7.66 -17.91 -6.93
CA ASP A 118 8.10 -17.47 -8.26
C ASP A 118 7.94 -15.96 -8.49
N GLY A 119 8.23 -15.16 -7.45
CA GLY A 119 8.10 -13.71 -7.47
C GLY A 119 6.68 -13.19 -7.21
N GLY A 120 5.62 -13.98 -7.34
CA GLY A 120 4.23 -13.53 -7.13
C GLY A 120 3.66 -13.83 -5.73
N ILE A 121 2.60 -13.11 -5.33
CA ILE A 121 1.78 -13.50 -4.16
C ILE A 121 0.96 -14.73 -4.55
N ARG A 122 1.24 -15.87 -3.94
CA ARG A 122 0.51 -17.12 -4.19
C ARG A 122 -0.75 -17.22 -3.35
N SER A 123 -0.68 -16.78 -2.10
CA SER A 123 -1.79 -16.85 -1.16
C SER A 123 -1.60 -15.82 -0.06
N VAL A 124 -2.70 -15.20 0.36
CA VAL A 124 -2.75 -14.28 1.50
C VAL A 124 -3.73 -14.82 2.52
N GLY A 125 -3.34 -14.76 3.78
CA GLY A 125 -4.23 -15.09 4.88
C GLY A 125 -3.65 -14.72 6.24
N TRP A 126 -4.46 -14.92 7.26
CA TRP A 126 -4.08 -14.67 8.64
C TRP A 126 -3.14 -15.76 9.15
N LEU A 127 -2.13 -15.36 9.90
CA LEU A 127 -1.18 -16.27 10.54
C LEU A 127 -1.05 -15.90 12.02
N PRO A 128 -1.02 -16.85 12.97
CA PRO A 128 -0.78 -16.51 14.37
C PRO A 128 0.54 -15.74 14.51
N ARG A 129 0.53 -14.61 15.21
CA ARG A 129 1.70 -13.73 15.32
C ARG A 129 2.95 -14.47 15.83
N ARG A 130 2.79 -15.44 16.73
CA ARG A 130 3.88 -16.28 17.26
C ARG A 130 4.53 -17.20 16.22
N ALA A 131 3.80 -17.52 15.14
CA ALA A 131 4.29 -18.37 14.06
C ALA A 131 5.15 -17.61 13.04
N VAL A 132 5.37 -16.31 13.24
CA VAL A 132 6.20 -15.47 12.37
C VAL A 132 7.17 -14.67 13.19
N ARG A 133 8.42 -14.63 12.74
CA ARG A 133 9.35 -13.57 13.13
C ARG A 133 9.42 -12.56 12.01
N THR A 134 8.90 -11.37 12.28
CA THR A 134 9.12 -10.20 11.43
C THR A 134 10.53 -9.68 11.67
N ALA A 135 11.20 -9.31 10.59
CA ALA A 135 12.35 -8.43 10.67
C ALA A 135 11.84 -6.99 10.52
N ASP A 136 12.44 -6.07 11.28
CA ASP A 136 12.27 -4.66 10.98
C ASP A 136 12.92 -4.39 9.63
N VAL A 137 12.17 -3.69 8.79
CA VAL A 137 12.62 -3.27 7.47
C VAL A 137 13.10 -1.84 7.62
N ASP A 138 14.19 -1.50 6.94
CA ASP A 138 14.67 -0.12 6.90
C ASP A 138 13.55 0.79 6.35
N PRO A 139 13.01 1.74 7.13
CA PRO A 139 11.96 2.62 6.66
C PRO A 139 12.43 3.61 5.58
N ASP A 140 13.75 3.81 5.48
CA ASP A 140 14.40 4.71 4.52
C ASP A 140 15.58 4.01 3.84
N PRO A 141 15.31 2.98 3.01
CA PRO A 141 16.37 2.25 2.33
C PRO A 141 17.18 3.20 1.44
N PRO A 142 18.51 3.05 1.39
CA PRO A 142 19.34 3.92 0.58
C PRO A 142 18.98 3.79 -0.90
N ILE A 143 19.17 4.86 -1.67
CA ILE A 143 18.70 4.91 -3.07
C ILE A 143 19.32 3.83 -3.96
N ASP A 144 20.53 3.38 -3.64
CA ASP A 144 21.23 2.28 -4.33
C ASP A 144 20.59 0.90 -4.09
N ALA A 145 19.69 0.78 -3.11
CA ALA A 145 18.89 -0.43 -2.91
C ALA A 145 17.75 -0.57 -3.93
N TRP A 146 17.43 0.44 -4.73
CA TRP A 146 16.34 0.38 -5.71
C TRP A 146 16.75 -0.11 -7.11
N PRO A 147 17.87 0.35 -7.70
CA PRO A 147 18.29 -0.07 -9.04
C PRO A 147 18.40 -1.59 -9.18
N GLY A 148 17.91 -2.12 -10.30
CA GLY A 148 17.93 -3.54 -10.61
C GLY A 148 16.87 -3.95 -11.62
N ASP A 149 16.98 -5.17 -12.11
CA ASP A 149 15.89 -5.84 -12.85
C ASP A 149 15.11 -6.69 -11.87
N TRP A 150 13.80 -6.50 -11.84
CA TRP A 150 12.88 -7.11 -10.92
C TRP A 150 11.84 -7.91 -11.71
N ILE A 151 11.63 -9.17 -11.32
CA ILE A 151 10.70 -10.10 -11.98
C ILE A 151 9.68 -10.54 -10.95
N GLY A 152 8.41 -10.60 -11.37
CA GLY A 152 7.32 -11.02 -10.52
C GLY A 152 6.01 -10.34 -10.92
N GLY A 153 5.00 -10.45 -10.06
CA GLY A 153 3.66 -9.95 -10.36
C GLY A 153 3.16 -10.49 -11.70
N ALA A 154 2.76 -9.58 -12.60
CA ALA A 154 2.34 -9.91 -13.96
C ALA A 154 3.41 -9.60 -15.04
N GLY A 155 4.68 -9.38 -14.66
CA GLY A 155 5.74 -9.13 -15.65
C GLY A 155 7.12 -8.77 -15.09
N MET A 156 7.69 -7.68 -15.60
CA MET A 156 9.08 -7.26 -15.31
C MET A 156 9.12 -5.75 -15.04
N LEU A 157 9.97 -5.36 -14.10
CA LEU A 157 10.22 -3.99 -13.69
C LEU A 157 11.73 -3.73 -13.71
N SER A 158 12.17 -2.72 -14.46
CA SER A 158 13.56 -2.25 -14.48
C SER A 158 13.61 -0.90 -13.79
N ILE A 159 14.42 -0.81 -12.73
CA ILE A 159 14.72 0.44 -12.04
C ILE A 159 16.19 0.78 -12.31
N ARG A 160 16.45 2.01 -12.72
CA ARG A 160 17.81 2.52 -13.02
C ARG A 160 18.05 3.87 -12.36
N PRO A 161 19.30 4.23 -12.05
CA PRO A 161 19.63 5.59 -11.67
C PRO A 161 19.26 6.55 -12.81
N GLY A 162 18.57 7.64 -12.49
CA GLY A 162 18.24 8.68 -13.44
C GLY A 162 19.31 9.76 -13.54
N VAL A 163 18.95 10.88 -14.16
CA VAL A 163 19.86 12.01 -14.42
C VAL A 163 20.36 12.73 -13.15
N THR A 164 19.73 12.53 -11.99
CA THR A 164 20.20 13.08 -10.71
C THR A 164 20.36 11.97 -9.68
N GLU A 165 21.20 12.20 -8.67
CA GLU A 165 21.46 11.23 -7.59
C GLU A 165 20.23 10.82 -6.79
N ARG A 166 19.11 11.57 -6.87
CA ARG A 166 17.85 11.28 -6.18
C ARG A 166 16.73 10.80 -7.10
N LEU A 167 16.97 10.72 -8.40
CA LEU A 167 15.97 10.32 -9.37
C LEU A 167 16.22 8.88 -9.81
N LEU A 168 15.15 8.10 -9.89
CA LEU A 168 15.17 6.78 -10.49
C LEU A 168 14.32 6.81 -11.75
N GLU A 169 14.78 6.12 -12.78
CA GLU A 169 14.05 5.83 -14.01
C GLU A 169 13.45 4.43 -13.91
N ILE A 170 12.18 4.31 -14.26
CA ILE A 170 11.37 3.11 -14.09
C ILE A 170 10.77 2.75 -15.44
N SER A 171 11.01 1.51 -15.86
CA SER A 171 10.34 0.89 -16.99
C SER A 171 9.71 -0.42 -16.52
N ALA A 172 8.42 -0.60 -16.72
CA ALA A 172 7.74 -1.85 -16.40
C ALA A 172 6.95 -2.38 -17.59
N THR A 173 6.90 -3.70 -17.69
CA THR A 173 6.08 -4.45 -18.65
C THR A 173 5.16 -5.38 -17.89
N ALA A 174 3.87 -5.38 -18.23
CA ALA A 174 2.89 -6.32 -17.70
C ALA A 174 2.16 -7.03 -18.84
N LEU A 175 1.74 -8.27 -18.59
CA LEU A 175 0.78 -8.96 -19.45
C LEU A 175 -0.54 -8.19 -19.44
N ALA A 176 -1.15 -7.98 -20.61
CA ALA A 176 -2.47 -7.38 -20.66
C ALA A 176 -3.53 -8.31 -20.06
N GLY A 177 -4.62 -7.70 -19.57
CA GLY A 177 -5.69 -8.41 -18.86
C GLY A 177 -6.46 -9.39 -19.74
N GLU A 178 -7.23 -10.28 -19.09
CA GLU A 178 -8.06 -11.26 -19.80
C GLU A 178 -8.97 -10.61 -20.86
N GLY A 179 -9.04 -11.22 -22.05
CA GLY A 179 -9.82 -10.71 -23.18
C GLY A 179 -9.09 -9.71 -24.08
N THR A 180 -7.85 -9.36 -23.75
CA THR A 180 -6.94 -8.66 -24.67
C THR A 180 -6.14 -9.64 -25.52
N ARG A 181 -5.61 -9.14 -26.63
CA ARG A 181 -4.70 -9.91 -27.49
C ARG A 181 -3.45 -10.29 -26.68
N ALA A 182 -3.02 -11.55 -26.74
CA ALA A 182 -1.88 -12.08 -25.96
C ALA A 182 -0.53 -11.37 -26.26
N ASP A 183 -0.43 -10.64 -27.37
CA ASP A 183 0.70 -9.79 -27.76
C ASP A 183 0.58 -8.33 -27.29
N ALA A 184 -0.51 -7.94 -26.64
CA ALA A 184 -0.62 -6.65 -25.99
C ALA A 184 0.15 -6.68 -24.67
N ALA A 185 1.41 -6.24 -24.69
CA ALA A 185 2.11 -5.87 -23.46
C ALA A 185 1.73 -4.43 -23.10
N ALA A 186 1.42 -4.18 -21.83
CA ALA A 186 1.36 -2.81 -21.34
C ALA A 186 2.71 -2.37 -20.84
N TRP A 187 2.99 -1.08 -21.04
CA TRP A 187 4.24 -0.45 -20.69
C TRP A 187 3.95 0.71 -19.76
N LEU A 188 4.75 0.81 -18.70
CA LEU A 188 4.83 1.97 -17.83
C LEU A 188 6.25 2.49 -17.95
N ASN A 189 6.41 3.75 -18.33
CA ASN A 189 7.70 4.43 -18.25
C ASN A 189 7.54 5.72 -17.46
N GLY A 190 8.45 5.97 -16.53
CA GLY A 190 8.42 7.19 -15.76
C GLY A 190 9.66 7.34 -14.90
N ALA A 191 9.69 8.43 -14.15
CA ALA A 191 10.77 8.71 -13.22
C ALA A 191 10.21 9.23 -11.90
N ALA A 192 10.84 8.86 -10.79
CA ALA A 192 10.42 9.30 -9.46
C ALA A 192 11.58 9.27 -8.47
N SER A 193 11.45 10.07 -7.42
CA SER A 193 12.33 10.03 -6.26
C SER A 193 11.69 9.17 -5.16
N PRO A 194 12.44 8.26 -4.53
CA PRO A 194 11.98 7.57 -3.33
C PRO A 194 11.65 8.55 -2.20
N ASP A 195 10.57 8.26 -1.48
CA ASP A 195 10.18 8.83 -0.19
C ASP A 195 10.17 7.68 0.82
N GLY A 196 11.32 7.51 1.50
CA GLY A 196 11.62 6.32 2.28
C GLY A 196 11.54 5.05 1.43
N GLN A 197 10.80 4.07 1.93
CA GLN A 197 10.52 2.81 1.24
C GLN A 197 9.49 2.92 0.10
N SER A 198 9.03 4.11 -0.30
CA SER A 198 7.94 4.28 -1.28
C SER A 198 8.39 5.09 -2.49
N LEU A 199 7.86 4.77 -3.66
CA LEU A 199 8.18 5.45 -4.91
C LEU A 199 6.92 5.48 -5.77
N ARG A 200 6.41 6.68 -6.06
CA ARG A 200 5.18 6.85 -6.84
C ARG A 200 5.53 7.15 -8.29
N VAL A 201 5.22 6.24 -9.20
CA VAL A 201 5.48 6.38 -10.64
C VAL A 201 4.21 6.76 -11.36
N ALA A 202 4.27 7.76 -12.21
CA ALA A 202 3.24 8.06 -13.19
C ALA A 202 3.80 7.85 -14.60
N ASP A 203 2.99 7.28 -15.48
CA ASP A 203 3.38 7.09 -16.87
C ASP A 203 3.60 8.42 -17.59
N GLU A 204 4.78 8.59 -18.18
CA GLU A 204 5.18 9.81 -18.87
C GLU A 204 4.48 10.00 -20.21
N PHE A 205 3.96 8.91 -20.80
CA PHE A 205 3.29 8.93 -22.11
C PHE A 205 1.78 9.18 -22.03
N GLY A 206 1.28 9.59 -20.86
CA GLY A 206 -0.08 10.09 -20.72
C GLY A 206 -1.16 9.01 -20.69
N SER A 207 -0.81 7.75 -20.41
CA SER A 207 -1.81 6.70 -20.18
C SER A 207 -2.66 6.91 -18.92
N GLY A 208 -2.23 7.81 -18.03
CA GLY A 208 -2.84 8.02 -16.71
C GLY A 208 -2.54 6.88 -15.72
N CYS A 209 -1.76 5.88 -16.15
CA CYS A 209 -1.30 4.78 -15.30
C CYS A 209 -0.40 5.33 -14.20
N ARG A 210 -0.69 4.94 -12.96
CA ARG A 210 0.09 5.27 -11.77
C ARG A 210 0.33 4.00 -10.98
N VAL A 211 1.56 3.80 -10.55
CA VAL A 211 1.96 2.65 -9.76
C VAL A 211 2.77 3.13 -8.58
N ASP A 212 2.35 2.73 -7.39
CA ASP A 212 3.09 2.91 -6.16
C ASP A 212 3.97 1.68 -5.95
N LEU A 213 5.28 1.90 -5.96
CA LEU A 213 6.30 0.90 -5.65
C LEU A 213 6.72 1.04 -4.20
N ARG A 214 6.92 -0.09 -3.50
CA ARG A 214 7.47 -0.12 -2.15
C ARG A 214 8.60 -1.14 -2.02
N LEU A 215 9.77 -0.70 -1.60
CA LEU A 215 10.94 -1.57 -1.39
C LEU A 215 10.97 -2.05 0.06
N ILE A 216 10.90 -3.37 0.25
CA ILE A 216 10.83 -4.01 1.56
C ILE A 216 11.86 -5.13 1.62
N GLY A 217 13.02 -4.84 2.23
CA GLY A 217 14.15 -5.75 2.19
C GLY A 217 14.63 -5.96 0.75
N SER A 218 14.51 -7.18 0.23
CA SER A 218 14.88 -7.55 -1.14
C SER A 218 13.69 -7.70 -2.10
N LEU A 219 12.51 -7.17 -1.72
CA LEU A 219 11.28 -7.29 -2.49
C LEU A 219 10.75 -5.91 -2.87
N VAL A 220 10.25 -5.76 -4.10
CA VAL A 220 9.48 -4.59 -4.53
C VAL A 220 8.01 -4.98 -4.63
N PHE A 221 7.14 -4.22 -3.98
CA PHE A 221 5.69 -4.33 -4.09
C PHE A 221 5.20 -3.26 -5.03
N ALA A 222 4.42 -3.63 -6.04
CA ALA A 222 3.72 -2.67 -6.88
C ALA A 222 2.23 -2.70 -6.54
N SER A 223 1.64 -1.51 -6.45
CA SER A 223 0.21 -1.28 -6.31
C SER A 223 -0.23 -0.29 -7.39
N GLU A 224 -1.15 -0.69 -8.23
CA GLU A 224 -1.73 0.16 -9.26
C GLU A 224 -2.74 1.14 -8.64
N GLN A 225 -2.66 2.41 -9.06
CA GLN A 225 -3.50 3.51 -8.59
C GLN A 225 -4.38 4.03 -9.74
N GLY A 226 -5.29 3.17 -10.21
CA GLY A 226 -6.22 3.49 -11.30
C GLY A 226 -6.42 2.30 -12.22
N ALA A 227 -6.85 2.57 -13.46
CA ALA A 227 -6.86 1.57 -14.52
C ALA A 227 -5.74 1.93 -15.51
N CYS A 228 -4.73 1.08 -15.60
CA CYS A 228 -3.74 1.15 -16.66
C CYS A 228 -4.34 0.66 -18.00
N LEU A 229 -3.77 1.12 -19.11
CA LEU A 229 -4.28 0.78 -20.45
C LEU A 229 -4.31 -0.74 -20.66
N ALA A 230 -5.29 -1.18 -21.47
CA ALA A 230 -5.50 -2.60 -21.81
C ALA A 230 -5.75 -3.54 -20.62
N GLY A 231 -6.20 -3.01 -19.47
CA GLY A 231 -6.49 -3.82 -18.28
C GLY A 231 -5.26 -4.54 -17.75
N ALA A 232 -4.07 -4.04 -18.08
CA ALA A 232 -2.83 -4.52 -17.51
C ALA A 232 -2.81 -4.29 -16.02
N ARG A 233 -2.10 -5.18 -15.32
CA ARG A 233 -2.05 -5.22 -13.86
C ARG A 233 -0.59 -5.21 -13.48
N PHE A 234 -0.09 -4.09 -12.95
CA PHE A 234 1.27 -4.06 -12.41
C PHE A 234 1.35 -4.59 -10.98
N ASP A 235 0.20 -4.77 -10.33
CA ASP A 235 0.09 -5.26 -8.96
C ASP A 235 0.88 -6.54 -8.73
N GLY A 236 1.61 -6.57 -7.62
CA GLY A 236 2.27 -7.78 -7.18
C GLY A 236 3.56 -7.54 -6.43
N VAL A 237 4.29 -8.64 -6.27
CA VAL A 237 5.62 -8.66 -5.67
C VAL A 237 6.61 -8.90 -6.78
N TYR A 238 7.79 -8.30 -6.66
CA TYR A 238 8.88 -8.47 -7.59
C TYR A 238 10.14 -8.77 -6.79
N THR A 239 10.90 -9.75 -7.25
CA THR A 239 12.22 -10.14 -6.74
C THR A 239 13.29 -9.71 -7.74
N ARG A 240 14.51 -9.40 -7.30
CA ARG A 240 15.60 -9.15 -8.25
C ARG A 240 15.80 -10.38 -9.12
N ARG A 241 16.01 -10.17 -10.42
CA ARG A 241 16.29 -11.26 -11.37
C ARG A 241 17.49 -12.09 -10.96
N ASP A 242 18.52 -11.46 -10.41
CA ASP A 242 19.75 -12.16 -10.02
C ASP A 242 19.57 -13.01 -8.75
N ASP A 243 18.49 -12.79 -7.99
CA ASP A 243 18.06 -13.58 -6.84
C ASP A 243 17.00 -14.64 -7.21
N ALA A 244 16.55 -14.68 -8.46
CA ALA A 244 15.59 -15.65 -8.95
C ALA A 244 16.29 -17.01 -9.20
N PRO A 245 15.74 -18.13 -8.71
CA PRO A 245 16.35 -19.46 -8.82
C PRO A 245 16.43 -20.00 -10.26
#